data_AF-A0A0A9BB13-F1
#
_entry.id   AF-A0A0A9BB13-F1
#
_cell.length_a   1.000
_cell.length_b   1.000
_cell.length_c   1.000
_cell.angle_alpha   90.00
_cell.angle_beta   90.00
_cell.angle_gamma   90.00
#
_symmetry.space_group_name_H-M   'P 1'
#
loop_
_entity.id
_entity.type
_entity.pdbx_description
1 polymer ?
#
loop_
_entity_poly.entity_id
_entity_poly.type
_entity_poly.pdbx_seq_one_letter_code
_entity_poly.pdbx_strand_id
1 'polypeptide(L)'
;MHQHKFTFGGKFTAENLYVTEVGKIKVDPSMVSALKPFTDQNSEDDYITAADIIEDIIFAGEKDLPEDICHLIKLMKYESTQFEYVIRCHISSLDSRSQLDHFSWMFKRLDFLELSDPQNYDDIVKKIPYGQGQWKQMVKRSKLLQSIYDYKKRQSTFEDSGKGLVSLGRNSVEHLTKKSVKIVKRKKKVKGQMKKVTVIVKRIPLFEDFQIQHIICDVYSELFGEMQKAFHSEGELTRFNLEETIK
;
A
#
# COMPACT_ATOMS: atom_id res chain seq x y z
N MET A 1 13.49 7.22 17.12
CA MET A 1 13.74 7.11 18.57
C MET A 1 14.28 5.74 18.95
N HIS A 2 13.53 4.65 18.71
CA HIS A 2 13.97 3.26 19.00
C HIS A 2 15.33 2.87 18.39
N GLN A 3 15.60 3.30 17.16
CA GLN A 3 16.92 3.12 16.51
C GLN A 3 18.10 3.71 17.30
N HIS A 4 17.85 4.76 18.09
CA HIS A 4 18.85 5.39 18.96
C HIS A 4 18.84 4.81 20.39
N LYS A 5 18.19 3.66 20.61
CA LYS A 5 18.11 2.96 21.89
C LYS A 5 17.38 3.71 23.01
N PHE A 6 16.38 4.51 22.62
CA PHE A 6 15.47 5.20 23.54
C PHE A 6 14.00 4.85 23.26
N THR A 7 13.15 5.03 24.28
CA THR A 7 11.71 4.74 24.27
C THR A 7 10.99 5.62 25.30
N PHE A 8 9.68 5.82 25.17
CA PHE A 8 8.85 6.40 26.24
C PHE A 8 8.24 5.31 27.15
N GLY A 9 8.24 4.05 26.70
CA GLY A 9 7.59 2.93 27.38
C GLY A 9 6.10 3.19 27.56
N GLY A 10 5.43 3.60 26.47
CA GLY A 10 4.00 3.93 26.41
C GLY A 10 3.60 5.21 27.17
N LYS A 11 4.56 5.97 27.69
CA LYS A 11 4.27 7.18 28.49
C LYS A 11 4.24 8.43 27.63
N PHE A 12 3.30 8.49 26.68
CA PHE A 12 2.98 9.69 25.92
C PHE A 12 1.52 9.65 25.48
N THR A 13 0.97 10.81 25.13
CA THR A 13 -0.39 11.00 24.64
C THR A 13 -0.36 11.93 23.42
N ALA A 14 -1.50 12.14 22.76
CA ALA A 14 -1.57 13.11 21.65
C ALA A 14 -1.24 14.55 22.09
N GLU A 15 -1.45 14.91 23.36
CA GLU A 15 -1.07 16.24 23.88
C GLU A 15 0.45 16.45 23.88
N ASN A 16 1.22 15.36 23.89
CA ASN A 16 2.68 15.41 23.82
C ASN A 16 3.18 15.50 22.37
N LEU A 17 2.29 15.60 21.39
CA LEU A 17 2.59 15.73 19.98
C LEU A 17 2.13 17.11 19.49
N TYR A 18 2.91 17.73 18.62
CA TYR A 18 2.53 18.99 17.99
C TYR A 18 2.83 18.97 16.49
N VAL A 19 2.00 19.69 15.74
CA VAL A 19 2.18 19.89 14.30
C VAL A 19 3.01 21.15 14.08
N THR A 20 4.13 21.00 13.38
CA THR A 20 4.99 22.12 12.98
C THR A 20 4.35 22.96 11.87
N GLU A 21 4.87 24.16 11.61
CA GLU A 21 4.40 25.04 10.52
C GLU A 21 4.46 24.38 9.12
N VAL A 22 5.33 23.40 8.94
CA VAL A 22 5.48 22.63 7.70
C VAL A 22 4.66 21.32 7.69
N GLY A 23 3.71 21.18 8.61
CA GLY A 23 2.81 20.02 8.69
C GLY A 23 3.45 18.74 9.22
N LYS A 24 4.67 18.79 9.76
CA LYS A 24 5.32 17.61 10.38
C LYS A 24 4.89 17.45 11.83
N ILE A 25 4.62 16.22 12.25
CA ILE A 25 4.37 15.89 13.66
C ILE A 25 5.70 15.72 14.38
N LYS A 26 5.83 16.35 15.56
CA LYS A 26 6.98 16.22 16.45
C LYS A 26 6.52 15.97 17.88
N VAL A 27 7.40 15.35 18.66
CA VAL A 27 7.22 15.18 20.10
C VAL A 27 7.61 16.47 20.81
N ASP A 28 6.83 16.89 21.79
CA ASP A 28 7.12 18.03 22.66
C ASP A 28 8.51 17.88 23.31
N PRO A 29 9.41 18.87 23.21
CA PRO A 29 10.74 18.81 23.83
C PRO A 29 10.75 18.54 25.34
N SER A 30 9.69 18.89 26.07
CA SER A 30 9.57 18.59 27.51
C SER A 30 9.59 17.09 27.81
N MET A 31 9.19 16.27 26.84
CA MET A 31 9.18 14.80 26.94
C MET A 31 10.57 14.18 26.98
N VAL A 32 11.64 14.92 26.66
CA VAL A 32 13.01 14.39 26.71
C VAL A 32 13.34 13.80 28.09
N SER A 33 12.80 14.39 29.16
CA SER A 33 12.96 13.90 30.53
C SER A 33 12.27 12.56 30.81
N ALA A 34 11.28 12.18 30.01
CA ALA A 34 10.52 10.94 30.12
C ALA A 34 11.15 9.77 29.35
N LEU A 35 12.23 10.02 28.60
CA LEU A 35 12.93 8.98 27.84
C LEU A 35 13.54 7.93 28.78
N LYS A 36 13.38 6.66 28.41
CA LYS A 36 13.95 5.50 29.08
C LYS A 36 14.88 4.74 28.14
N PRO A 37 15.78 3.89 28.68
CA PRO A 37 16.52 2.92 27.88
C PRO A 37 15.58 1.99 27.12
N PHE A 38 15.93 1.69 25.88
CA PHE A 38 15.20 0.75 25.04
C PHE A 38 15.17 -0.67 25.64
N THR A 39 13.98 -1.25 25.70
CA THR A 39 13.72 -2.68 25.90
C THR A 39 12.61 -3.09 24.94
N ASP A 40 12.53 -4.37 24.58
CA ASP A 40 11.49 -4.86 23.68
C ASP A 40 10.09 -4.55 24.24
N GLN A 41 9.86 -4.82 25.52
CA GLN A 41 8.59 -4.48 26.20
C GLN A 41 8.25 -2.99 26.12
N ASN A 42 9.20 -2.10 26.43
CA ASN A 42 8.92 -0.65 26.39
C ASN A 42 8.66 -0.18 24.95
N SER A 43 9.31 -0.81 23.96
CA SER A 43 9.07 -0.51 22.55
C SER A 43 7.68 -0.97 22.12
N GLU A 44 7.22 -2.14 22.56
CA GLU A 44 5.86 -2.63 22.33
C GLU A 44 4.82 -1.69 22.96
N ASP A 45 5.05 -1.24 24.20
CA ASP A 45 4.19 -0.27 24.87
C ASP A 45 4.10 1.06 24.08
N ASP A 46 5.20 1.51 23.47
CA ASP A 46 5.19 2.68 22.59
C ASP A 46 4.31 2.48 21.34
N TYR A 47 4.39 1.30 20.71
CA TYR A 47 3.57 0.99 19.53
C TYR A 47 2.08 0.86 19.88
N ILE A 48 1.75 0.21 21.00
CA ILE A 48 0.36 0.11 21.49
C ILE A 48 -0.21 1.51 21.72
N THR A 49 0.54 2.36 22.43
CA THR A 49 0.12 3.74 22.71
C THR A 49 -0.08 4.55 21.44
N ALA A 50 0.82 4.41 20.46
CA ALA A 50 0.66 5.06 19.16
C ALA A 50 -0.56 4.55 18.39
N ALA A 51 -0.87 3.25 18.47
CA ALA A 51 -2.03 2.66 17.84
C ALA A 51 -3.35 3.16 18.48
N ASP A 52 -3.38 3.26 19.82
CA ASP A 52 -4.52 3.83 20.55
C ASP A 52 -4.75 5.30 20.18
N ILE A 53 -3.69 6.10 20.02
CA ILE A 53 -3.82 7.49 19.54
C ILE A 53 -4.41 7.55 18.12
N ILE A 54 -4.00 6.64 17.22
CA ILE A 54 -4.58 6.58 15.86
C ILE A 54 -6.08 6.27 15.96
N GLU A 55 -6.44 5.20 16.67
CA GLU A 55 -7.82 4.73 16.79
C GLU A 55 -8.73 5.75 17.47
N ASP A 56 -8.35 6.22 18.66
CA ASP A 56 -9.22 7.00 19.53
C ASP A 56 -9.23 8.50 19.20
N ILE A 57 -8.13 9.03 18.67
CA ILE A 57 -7.96 10.49 18.50
C ILE A 57 -8.02 10.88 17.03
N ILE A 58 -7.29 10.20 16.15
CA ILE A 58 -7.29 10.54 14.71
C ILE A 58 -8.62 10.13 14.08
N PHE A 59 -9.09 8.94 14.39
CA PHE A 59 -10.36 8.42 13.88
C PHE A 59 -11.52 8.56 14.87
N ALA A 60 -11.32 9.27 15.99
CA ALA A 60 -12.35 9.57 16.98
C ALA A 60 -13.14 8.33 17.46
N GLY A 61 -12.50 7.15 17.51
CA GLY A 61 -13.14 5.89 17.88
C GLY A 61 -14.16 5.38 16.86
N GLU A 62 -14.05 5.78 15.59
CA GLU A 62 -14.87 5.22 14.50
C GLU A 62 -14.71 3.69 14.43
N LYS A 63 -15.84 2.99 14.31
CA LYS A 63 -15.85 1.52 14.27
C LYS A 63 -15.46 0.95 12.90
N ASP A 64 -15.70 1.72 11.84
CA ASP A 64 -15.51 1.30 10.46
C ASP A 64 -14.26 1.98 9.87
N LEU A 65 -13.10 1.67 10.45
CA LEU A 65 -11.81 2.17 9.96
C LEU A 65 -11.49 1.56 8.57
N PRO A 66 -10.74 2.29 7.73
CA PRO A 66 -10.16 1.70 6.51
C PRO A 66 -9.36 0.43 6.82
N GLU A 67 -9.44 -0.58 5.95
CA GLU A 67 -8.83 -1.90 6.19
C GLU A 67 -7.30 -1.83 6.33
N ASP A 68 -6.63 -0.94 5.61
CA ASP A 68 -5.18 -0.71 5.74
C ASP A 68 -4.81 -0.10 7.10
N ILE A 69 -5.65 0.78 7.64
CA ILE A 69 -5.48 1.33 9.00
C ILE A 69 -5.70 0.23 10.05
N CYS A 70 -6.73 -0.60 9.89
CA CYS A 70 -6.96 -1.77 10.76
C CYS A 70 -5.74 -2.70 10.78
N HIS A 71 -5.19 -2.99 9.59
CA HIS A 71 -4.00 -3.84 9.46
C HIS A 71 -2.78 -3.21 10.14
N LEU A 72 -2.55 -1.90 9.98
CA LEU A 72 -1.47 -1.19 10.69
C LEU A 72 -1.64 -1.26 12.22
N ILE A 73 -2.83 -0.99 12.73
CA ILE A 73 -3.13 -1.04 14.17
C ILE A 73 -2.86 -2.45 14.72
N LYS A 74 -3.27 -3.49 14.00
CA LYS A 74 -3.02 -4.88 14.38
C LYS A 74 -1.52 -5.18 14.46
N LEU A 75 -0.74 -4.75 13.47
CA LEU A 75 0.72 -4.89 13.48
C LEU A 75 1.34 -4.20 14.71
N MET A 76 0.90 -2.97 15.00
CA MET A 76 1.42 -2.16 16.11
C MET A 76 1.05 -2.75 17.48
N LYS A 77 -0.17 -3.27 17.65
CA LYS A 77 -0.64 -3.78 18.95
C LYS A 77 -0.14 -5.18 19.27
N TYR A 78 0.07 -6.03 18.25
CA TYR A 78 0.25 -7.47 18.48
C TYR A 78 1.53 -8.07 17.89
N GLU A 79 2.15 -7.41 16.91
CA GLU A 79 3.28 -8.01 16.16
C GLU A 79 4.44 -7.03 15.97
N SER A 80 4.54 -5.99 16.81
CA SER A 80 5.41 -4.83 16.56
C SER A 80 6.90 -5.13 16.59
N THR A 81 7.32 -6.06 17.45
CA THR A 81 8.73 -6.49 17.54
C THR A 81 9.18 -7.27 16.31
N GLN A 82 8.29 -8.06 15.70
CA GLN A 82 8.59 -8.82 14.49
C GLN A 82 8.54 -7.96 13.22
N PHE A 83 7.64 -6.97 13.19
CA PHE A 83 7.30 -6.21 11.99
C PHE A 83 7.58 -4.70 12.12
N GLU A 84 8.52 -4.28 12.99
CA GLU A 84 8.92 -2.87 13.15
C GLU A 84 9.18 -2.17 11.79
N TYR A 85 9.90 -2.83 10.89
CA TYR A 85 10.20 -2.27 9.57
C TYR A 85 8.94 -2.08 8.71
N VAL A 86 8.03 -3.07 8.73
CA VAL A 86 6.76 -3.00 8.00
C VAL A 86 5.87 -1.90 8.56
N ILE A 87 5.76 -1.77 9.88
CA ILE A 87 4.99 -0.70 10.54
C ILE A 87 5.51 0.67 10.10
N ARG A 88 6.83 0.87 10.14
CA ARG A 88 7.45 2.15 9.77
C ARG A 88 7.22 2.54 8.30
N CYS A 89 7.10 1.56 7.43
CA CYS A 89 6.96 1.74 5.99
C CYS A 89 5.59 1.28 5.50
N HIS A 90 4.59 1.25 6.38
CA HIS A 90 3.31 0.64 6.10
C HIS A 90 2.61 1.36 4.95
N ILE A 91 1.93 0.61 4.09
CA ILE A 91 1.27 1.14 2.89
C ILE A 91 0.29 2.29 3.18
N SER A 92 -0.39 2.28 4.32
CA SER A 92 -1.33 3.35 4.72
C SER A 92 -0.65 4.70 4.97
N SER A 93 0.69 4.72 5.13
CA SER A 93 1.47 5.96 5.27
C SER A 93 1.89 6.58 3.94
N LEU A 94 1.68 5.87 2.83
CA LEU A 94 2.06 6.30 1.49
C LEU A 94 0.88 7.00 0.80
N ASP A 95 1.17 8.01 -0.04
CA ASP A 95 0.17 8.55 -0.94
C ASP A 95 -0.22 7.52 -2.02
N SER A 96 -1.37 7.69 -2.66
CA SER A 96 -1.91 6.70 -3.60
C SER A 96 -0.98 6.38 -4.77
N ARG A 97 -0.14 7.33 -5.21
CA ARG A 97 0.84 7.10 -6.27
C ARG A 97 1.95 6.20 -5.76
N SER A 98 2.50 6.53 -4.59
CA SER A 98 3.53 5.74 -3.92
C SER A 98 3.04 4.33 -3.57
N GLN A 99 1.78 4.17 -3.15
CA GLN A 99 1.16 2.85 -2.93
C GLN A 99 1.13 2.02 -4.23
N LEU A 100 0.68 2.61 -5.34
CA LEU A 100 0.64 1.93 -6.63
C LEU A 100 2.03 1.52 -7.13
N ASP A 101 3.02 2.41 -6.96
CA ASP A 101 4.40 2.13 -7.35
C ASP A 101 5.01 1.02 -6.47
N HIS A 102 4.71 1.00 -5.16
CA HIS A 102 5.11 -0.07 -4.25
C HIS A 102 4.49 -1.42 -4.62
N PHE A 103 3.19 -1.45 -4.94
CA PHE A 103 2.52 -2.68 -5.40
C PHE A 103 3.09 -3.20 -6.71
N SER A 104 3.33 -2.28 -7.64
CA SER A 104 3.92 -2.60 -8.94
C SER A 104 5.30 -3.23 -8.76
N TRP A 105 6.08 -2.74 -7.80
CA TRP A 105 7.38 -3.32 -7.45
C TRP A 105 7.21 -4.72 -6.85
N MET A 106 6.31 -4.93 -5.88
CA MET A 106 6.07 -6.25 -5.28
C MET A 106 5.71 -7.29 -6.33
N PHE A 107 4.80 -7.00 -7.27
CA PHE A 107 4.47 -7.96 -8.32
C PHE A 107 5.60 -8.26 -9.29
N LYS A 108 6.33 -7.23 -9.73
CA LYS A 108 7.52 -7.45 -10.57
C LYS A 108 8.56 -8.31 -9.85
N ARG A 109 8.68 -8.14 -8.53
CA ARG A 109 9.57 -8.95 -7.72
C ARG A 109 9.08 -10.40 -7.62
N LEU A 110 7.77 -10.63 -7.47
CA LEU A 110 7.20 -11.99 -7.57
C LEU A 110 7.44 -12.62 -8.93
N ASP A 111 7.22 -11.91 -10.04
CA ASP A 111 7.50 -12.43 -11.39
C ASP A 111 8.99 -12.82 -11.56
N PHE A 112 9.89 -12.04 -10.95
CA PHE A 112 11.32 -12.36 -10.93
C PHE A 112 11.61 -13.61 -10.10
N LEU A 113 11.07 -13.68 -8.87
CA LEU A 113 11.27 -14.81 -7.96
C LEU A 113 10.70 -16.11 -8.53
N GLU A 114 9.55 -16.07 -9.20
CA GLU A 114 8.98 -17.25 -9.87
C GLU A 114 9.97 -17.92 -10.83
N LEU A 115 10.86 -17.13 -11.45
CA LEU A 115 11.88 -17.62 -12.38
C LEU A 115 13.22 -17.90 -11.69
N SER A 116 13.65 -17.04 -10.76
CA SER A 116 15.01 -17.10 -10.18
C SER A 116 15.09 -17.92 -8.89
N ASP A 117 14.03 -17.90 -8.07
CA ASP A 117 13.93 -18.56 -6.78
C ASP A 117 12.47 -19.01 -6.52
N PRO A 118 12.03 -20.10 -7.18
CA PRO A 118 10.64 -20.55 -7.10
C PRO A 118 10.21 -20.96 -5.69
N GLN A 119 11.16 -21.39 -4.85
CA GLN A 119 10.87 -21.78 -3.47
C GLN A 119 10.46 -20.56 -2.64
N ASN A 120 11.26 -19.49 -2.70
CA ASN A 120 10.95 -18.24 -2.03
C ASN A 120 9.64 -17.63 -2.55
N TYR A 121 9.42 -17.65 -3.87
CA TYR A 121 8.12 -17.28 -4.45
C TYR A 121 6.95 -18.03 -3.80
N ASP A 122 7.04 -19.37 -3.74
CA ASP A 122 5.98 -20.19 -3.16
C ASP A 122 5.77 -19.90 -1.67
N ASP A 123 6.83 -19.60 -0.93
CA ASP A 123 6.75 -19.30 0.50
C ASP A 123 6.11 -17.93 0.78
N ILE A 124 6.38 -16.91 -0.03
CA ILE A 124 5.66 -15.63 0.00
C ILE A 124 4.17 -15.87 -0.30
N VAL A 125 3.85 -16.56 -1.40
CA VAL A 125 2.46 -16.74 -1.84
C VAL A 125 1.63 -17.52 -0.82
N LYS A 126 2.22 -18.51 -0.13
CA LYS A 126 1.54 -19.27 0.93
C LYS A 126 1.18 -18.42 2.15
N LYS A 127 1.92 -17.34 2.42
CA LYS A 127 1.70 -16.43 3.55
C LYS A 127 0.61 -15.38 3.30
N ILE A 128 0.21 -15.18 2.05
CA ILE A 128 -0.86 -14.24 1.70
C ILE A 128 -2.23 -14.85 2.09
N PRO A 129 -2.99 -14.23 3.01
CA PRO A 129 -4.31 -14.71 3.39
C PRO A 129 -5.29 -14.63 2.20
N TYR A 130 -6.42 -15.34 2.30
CA TYR A 130 -7.46 -15.46 1.26
C TYR A 130 -7.04 -16.19 -0.03
N GLY A 131 -5.75 -16.50 -0.20
CA GLY A 131 -5.24 -17.40 -1.23
C GLY A 131 -5.77 -18.83 -1.12
N GLN A 132 -6.46 -19.19 -0.02
CA GLN A 132 -7.07 -20.50 0.17
C GLN A 132 -8.60 -20.44 -0.02
N GLY A 133 -9.04 -20.01 -1.22
CA GLY A 133 -10.40 -20.30 -1.71
C GLY A 133 -11.52 -19.29 -1.40
N GLN A 134 -11.23 -18.07 -0.91
CA GLN A 134 -12.28 -17.07 -0.63
C GLN A 134 -12.17 -15.78 -1.45
N TRP A 135 -11.01 -15.51 -2.05
CA TRP A 135 -10.77 -14.25 -2.77
C TRP A 135 -11.71 -14.03 -3.97
N LYS A 136 -12.17 -15.10 -4.63
CA LYS A 136 -13.15 -15.00 -5.73
C LYS A 136 -14.50 -14.43 -5.28
N GLN A 137 -14.85 -14.55 -4.00
CA GLN A 137 -16.06 -13.92 -3.46
C GLN A 137 -15.88 -12.40 -3.28
N MET A 138 -14.69 -11.94 -2.88
CA MET A 138 -14.36 -10.51 -2.80
C MET A 138 -14.45 -9.86 -4.18
N VAL A 139 -13.93 -10.54 -5.21
CA VAL A 139 -14.02 -10.08 -6.62
C VAL A 139 -15.45 -9.81 -7.05
N LYS A 140 -16.39 -10.72 -6.72
CA LYS A 140 -17.82 -10.57 -7.07
C LYS A 140 -18.49 -9.35 -6.42
N ARG A 141 -17.98 -8.89 -5.28
CA ARG A 141 -18.52 -7.72 -4.58
C ARG A 141 -18.05 -6.39 -5.21
N SER A 142 -16.95 -6.40 -5.95
CA SER A 142 -16.42 -5.22 -6.63
C SER A 142 -16.69 -5.29 -8.14
N LYS A 143 -17.56 -4.40 -8.65
CA LYS A 143 -17.84 -4.29 -10.09
C LYS A 143 -16.58 -4.10 -10.93
N LEU A 144 -15.58 -3.42 -10.38
CA LEU A 144 -14.34 -3.21 -11.08
C LEU A 144 -13.45 -4.45 -11.09
N LEU A 145 -13.25 -5.11 -9.94
CA LEU A 145 -12.51 -6.37 -9.92
C LEU A 145 -13.17 -7.40 -10.83
N GLN A 146 -14.50 -7.46 -10.80
CA GLN A 146 -15.27 -8.32 -11.68
C GLN A 146 -14.99 -8.02 -13.16
N SER A 147 -14.90 -6.74 -13.55
CA SER A 147 -14.55 -6.35 -14.93
C SER A 147 -13.14 -6.77 -15.38
N ILE A 148 -12.18 -6.78 -14.44
CA ILE A 148 -10.80 -7.23 -14.68
C ILE A 148 -10.74 -8.75 -14.71
N TYR A 149 -11.45 -9.41 -13.79
CA TYR A 149 -11.57 -10.86 -13.68
C TYR A 149 -12.25 -11.47 -14.93
N ASP A 150 -13.29 -10.82 -15.44
CA ASP A 150 -14.03 -11.25 -16.64
C ASP A 150 -13.34 -10.85 -17.95
N TYR A 151 -12.25 -10.07 -17.87
CA TYR A 151 -11.57 -9.54 -19.03
C TYR A 151 -11.12 -10.67 -19.97
N LYS A 152 -11.56 -10.58 -21.23
CA LYS A 152 -11.31 -11.57 -22.28
C LYS A 152 -11.76 -13.01 -21.93
N LYS A 153 -12.69 -13.19 -20.99
CA LYS A 153 -13.19 -14.50 -20.55
C LYS A 153 -12.07 -15.45 -20.09
N ARG A 154 -11.00 -14.91 -19.49
CA ARG A 154 -9.85 -15.69 -19.00
C ARG A 154 -10.02 -16.20 -17.56
N GLN A 155 -11.25 -16.33 -17.08
CA GLN A 155 -11.53 -16.70 -15.68
C GLN A 155 -10.87 -18.03 -15.28
N SER A 156 -10.78 -18.97 -16.23
CA SER A 156 -10.14 -20.28 -16.04
C SER A 156 -8.62 -20.21 -15.85
N THR A 157 -7.98 -19.06 -16.12
CA THR A 157 -6.54 -18.88 -15.88
C THR A 157 -6.23 -18.46 -14.46
N PHE A 158 -7.24 -18.10 -13.66
CA PHE A 158 -7.05 -17.79 -12.24
C PHE A 158 -7.39 -19.02 -11.40
N GLU A 159 -6.34 -19.71 -10.97
CA GLU A 159 -6.43 -20.76 -9.97
C GLU A 159 -7.12 -20.26 -8.70
N ASP A 160 -7.87 -21.11 -8.00
CA ASP A 160 -8.46 -20.72 -6.71
C ASP A 160 -7.43 -20.86 -5.58
N SER A 161 -6.29 -20.18 -5.77
CA SER A 161 -5.09 -20.25 -4.95
C SER A 161 -4.52 -18.84 -4.70
N GLY A 162 -3.53 -18.71 -3.81
CA GLY A 162 -2.78 -17.47 -3.64
C GLY A 162 -2.12 -17.00 -4.94
N LYS A 163 -1.68 -17.95 -5.78
CA LYS A 163 -1.12 -17.66 -7.11
C LYS A 163 -2.15 -16.99 -8.03
N GLY A 164 -3.40 -17.47 -7.99
CA GLY A 164 -4.50 -16.86 -8.73
C GLY A 164 -4.84 -15.45 -8.24
N LEU A 165 -4.83 -15.22 -6.92
CA LEU A 165 -5.05 -13.90 -6.32
C LEU A 165 -3.93 -12.91 -6.72
N VAL A 166 -2.67 -13.32 -6.58
CA VAL A 166 -1.50 -12.54 -7.01
C VAL A 166 -1.59 -12.21 -8.51
N SER A 167 -1.93 -13.20 -9.34
CA SER A 167 -2.10 -13.00 -10.79
C SER A 167 -3.20 -11.98 -11.10
N LEU A 168 -4.32 -12.03 -10.38
CA LEU A 168 -5.38 -11.04 -10.53
C LEU A 168 -4.90 -9.66 -10.10
N GLY A 169 -4.28 -9.54 -8.92
CA GLY A 169 -3.72 -8.29 -8.41
C GLY A 169 -2.73 -7.65 -9.39
N ARG A 170 -1.81 -8.43 -9.96
CA ARG A 170 -0.88 -7.96 -10.98
C ARG A 170 -1.60 -7.40 -12.20
N ASN A 171 -2.56 -8.17 -12.74
CA ASN A 171 -3.34 -7.73 -13.88
C ASN A 171 -4.10 -6.44 -13.55
N SER A 172 -4.66 -6.33 -12.34
CA SER A 172 -5.32 -5.11 -11.90
C SER A 172 -4.36 -3.93 -11.93
N VAL A 173 -3.16 -4.03 -11.35
CA VAL A 173 -2.14 -2.96 -11.41
C VAL A 173 -1.79 -2.56 -12.84
N GLU A 174 -1.54 -3.54 -13.70
CA GLU A 174 -1.26 -3.27 -15.11
C GLU A 174 -2.42 -2.56 -15.79
N HIS A 175 -3.66 -2.90 -15.44
CA HIS A 175 -4.84 -2.26 -15.97
C HIS A 175 -5.04 -0.85 -15.42
N LEU A 176 -4.77 -0.61 -14.14
CA LEU A 176 -4.82 0.71 -13.51
C LEU A 176 -3.76 1.67 -14.07
N THR A 177 -2.60 1.15 -14.43
CA THR A 177 -1.49 1.93 -14.99
C THR A 177 -1.58 2.13 -16.51
N LYS A 178 -2.51 1.46 -17.21
CA LYS A 178 -2.67 1.58 -18.67
C LYS A 178 -3.18 2.98 -19.05
N LYS A 179 -2.60 3.52 -20.12
CA LYS A 179 -3.03 4.77 -20.74
C LYS A 179 -3.78 4.46 -22.04
N SER A 180 -4.97 5.02 -22.18
CA SER A 180 -5.72 5.05 -23.44
C SER A 180 -5.11 6.06 -24.41
N VAL A 181 -5.33 5.86 -25.70
CA VAL A 181 -4.89 6.79 -26.74
C VAL A 181 -6.07 7.61 -27.24
N LYS A 182 -6.06 8.92 -27.00
CA LYS A 182 -7.01 9.87 -27.56
C LYS A 182 -6.40 10.61 -28.73
N ILE A 183 -6.99 10.42 -29.91
CA ILE A 183 -6.60 11.10 -31.14
C ILE A 183 -7.35 12.43 -31.22
N VAL A 184 -6.65 13.55 -31.09
CA VAL A 184 -7.23 14.90 -31.22
C VAL A 184 -6.84 15.47 -32.58
N LYS A 185 -7.82 15.74 -33.44
CA LYS A 185 -7.62 16.38 -34.73
C LYS A 185 -7.80 17.90 -34.57
N ARG A 186 -6.72 18.68 -34.67
CA ARG A 186 -6.81 20.15 -34.71
C ARG A 186 -6.74 20.63 -36.16
N LYS A 187 -7.73 21.43 -36.57
CA LYS A 187 -7.72 22.10 -37.88
C LYS A 187 -7.20 23.52 -37.70
N LYS A 188 -6.16 23.90 -38.45
CA LYS A 188 -5.68 25.29 -38.50
C LYS A 188 -6.16 25.94 -39.79
N LYS A 189 -6.91 27.05 -39.67
CA LYS A 189 -7.23 27.94 -40.80
C LYS A 189 -6.02 28.85 -41.05
N VAL A 190 -5.54 28.90 -42.29
CA VAL A 190 -4.51 29.86 -42.72
C VAL A 190 -5.05 30.55 -43.97
N LYS A 191 -5.17 31.88 -43.91
CA LYS A 191 -5.69 32.72 -45.02
C LYS A 191 -7.02 32.20 -45.63
N GLY A 192 -8.04 32.01 -44.79
CA GLY A 192 -9.40 31.63 -45.25
C GLY A 192 -9.59 30.19 -45.71
N GLN A 193 -8.52 29.42 -45.96
CA GLN A 193 -8.59 28.01 -46.39
C GLN A 193 -8.18 27.05 -45.26
N MET A 194 -8.91 25.94 -45.10
CA MET A 194 -8.51 24.83 -44.22
C MET A 194 -7.35 24.07 -44.89
N LYS A 195 -6.13 24.15 -44.34
CA LYS A 195 -4.94 23.57 -45.01
C LYS A 195 -4.15 22.52 -44.23
N LYS A 196 -4.35 22.34 -42.91
CA LYS A 196 -3.66 21.26 -42.16
C LYS A 196 -4.50 20.73 -41.01
N VAL A 197 -4.65 19.39 -40.96
CA VAL A 197 -5.14 18.65 -39.80
C VAL A 197 -3.92 18.13 -39.05
N THR A 198 -3.66 18.68 -37.87
CA THR A 198 -2.64 18.11 -36.98
C THR A 198 -3.31 17.01 -36.15
N VAL A 199 -2.81 15.79 -36.26
CA VAL A 199 -3.20 14.67 -35.42
C VAL A 199 -2.33 14.69 -34.17
N ILE A 200 -2.94 14.93 -33.01
CA ILE A 200 -2.26 14.88 -31.71
C ILE A 200 -2.69 13.58 -31.04
N VAL A 201 -1.74 12.71 -30.80
CA VAL A 201 -1.94 11.47 -30.04
C VAL A 201 -1.71 11.81 -28.57
N LYS A 202 -2.78 11.87 -27.77
CA LYS A 202 -2.67 12.03 -26.31
C LYS A 202 -2.79 10.67 -25.65
N ARG A 203 -1.86 10.36 -24.73
CA ARG A 203 -2.02 9.23 -23.81
C ARG A 203 -2.74 9.74 -22.56
N ILE A 204 -3.91 9.18 -22.25
CA ILE A 204 -4.74 9.59 -21.10
C ILE A 204 -4.86 8.39 -20.17
N PRO A 205 -4.70 8.54 -18.85
CA PRO A 205 -4.99 7.48 -17.90
C PRO A 205 -6.37 6.85 -18.16
N LEU A 206 -6.49 5.53 -18.01
CA LEU A 206 -7.80 4.86 -18.09
C LEU A 206 -8.65 5.13 -16.85
N PHE A 207 -8.00 5.43 -15.73
CA PHE A 207 -8.61 5.69 -14.44
C PHE A 207 -8.11 7.02 -13.90
N GLU A 208 -9.02 7.77 -13.28
CA GLU A 208 -8.69 8.97 -12.52
C GLU A 208 -8.03 8.58 -11.18
N ASP A 209 -7.25 9.48 -10.60
CA ASP A 209 -6.47 9.21 -9.38
C ASP A 209 -7.35 8.75 -8.20
N PHE A 210 -8.55 9.34 -8.04
CA PHE A 210 -9.49 8.93 -6.99
C PHE A 210 -10.03 7.51 -7.19
N GLN A 211 -10.12 7.04 -8.43
CA GLN A 211 -10.56 5.67 -8.72
C GLN A 211 -9.44 4.69 -8.37
N ILE A 212 -8.20 5.01 -8.75
CA ILE A 212 -7.02 4.24 -8.38
C ILE A 212 -6.91 4.14 -6.86
N GLN A 213 -7.08 5.26 -6.15
CA GLN A 213 -7.09 5.30 -4.70
C GLN A 213 -8.16 4.40 -4.11
N HIS A 214 -9.41 4.51 -4.54
CA HIS A 214 -10.50 3.64 -4.06
C HIS A 214 -10.18 2.15 -4.24
N ILE A 215 -9.53 1.77 -5.33
CA ILE A 215 -9.23 0.36 -5.62
C ILE A 215 -8.06 -0.14 -4.78
N ILE A 216 -7.04 0.69 -4.60
CA ILE A 216 -5.88 0.32 -3.80
C ILE A 216 -6.25 0.30 -2.32
N CYS A 217 -6.93 1.33 -1.83
CA CYS A 217 -7.21 1.54 -0.41
C CYS A 217 -8.43 0.78 0.11
N ASP A 218 -9.44 0.50 -0.72
CA ASP A 218 -10.66 -0.18 -0.22
C ASP A 218 -10.73 -1.64 -0.67
N VAL A 219 -10.15 -1.98 -1.82
CA VAL A 219 -10.34 -3.30 -2.43
C VAL A 219 -9.12 -4.20 -2.28
N TYR A 220 -7.92 -3.63 -2.24
CA TYR A 220 -6.67 -4.37 -2.14
C TYR A 220 -5.83 -4.03 -0.90
N SER A 221 -6.30 -3.16 -0.02
CA SER A 221 -5.58 -2.69 1.15
C SER A 221 -5.09 -3.83 2.03
N GLU A 222 -6.00 -4.74 2.39
CA GLU A 222 -5.64 -5.91 3.19
C GLU A 222 -4.64 -6.82 2.46
N LEU A 223 -4.87 -7.09 1.17
CA LEU A 223 -3.94 -7.88 0.34
C LEU A 223 -2.54 -7.28 0.33
N PHE A 224 -2.42 -5.95 0.19
CA PHE A 224 -1.13 -5.28 0.16
C PHE A 224 -0.42 -5.34 1.51
N GLY A 225 -1.14 -5.08 2.60
CA GLY A 225 -0.56 -5.15 3.94
C GLY A 225 0.03 -6.52 4.21
N GLU A 226 -0.71 -7.56 3.87
CA GLU A 226 -0.27 -8.95 4.07
C GLU A 226 0.82 -9.37 3.08
N MET A 227 0.79 -8.88 1.84
CA MET A 227 1.91 -9.03 0.91
C MET A 227 3.17 -8.36 1.47
N GLN A 228 3.07 -7.16 2.04
CA GLN A 228 4.20 -6.46 2.63
C GLN A 228 4.79 -7.26 3.80
N LYS A 229 3.95 -7.86 4.66
CA LYS A 229 4.37 -8.77 5.75
C LYS A 229 5.06 -10.03 5.21
N ALA A 230 4.51 -10.65 4.18
CA ALA A 230 5.06 -11.86 3.58
C ALA A 230 6.45 -11.59 2.98
N PHE A 231 6.58 -10.50 2.21
CA PHE A 231 7.86 -10.06 1.66
C PHE A 231 8.91 -9.77 2.73
N HIS A 232 8.53 -9.11 3.81
CA HIS A 232 9.44 -8.84 4.93
C HIS A 232 9.91 -10.14 5.59
N SER A 233 8.98 -11.09 5.79
CA SER A 233 9.28 -12.37 6.42
C SER A 233 10.25 -13.24 5.61
N GLU A 234 10.25 -13.09 4.28
CA GLU A 234 11.17 -13.79 3.38
C GLU A 234 12.40 -12.96 2.99
N GLY A 235 12.63 -11.83 3.65
CA GLY A 235 13.83 -11.00 3.43
C GLY A 235 13.83 -10.21 2.12
N GLU A 236 12.70 -10.13 1.43
CA GLU A 236 12.54 -9.40 0.16
C GLU A 236 12.25 -7.90 0.36
N LEU A 237 11.62 -7.55 1.48
CA LEU A 237 11.45 -6.16 1.91
C LEU A 237 12.68 -5.71 2.70
N THR A 238 13.69 -5.12 2.05
CA THR A 238 14.89 -4.61 2.73
C THR A 238 14.89 -3.08 2.83
N ARG A 239 15.55 -2.55 3.88
CA ARG A 239 15.66 -1.10 4.18
C ARG A 239 16.03 -0.22 2.97
N PHE A 240 16.80 -0.74 2.02
CA PHE A 240 17.29 0.02 0.86
C PHE A 240 16.20 0.29 -0.19
N ASN A 241 15.16 -0.54 -0.30
CA ASN A 241 14.22 -0.46 -1.42
C ASN A 241 13.20 0.69 -1.32
N LEU A 242 13.05 1.33 -0.15
CA LEU A 242 12.03 2.36 0.10
C LEU A 242 12.58 3.75 0.44
N GLU A 243 13.84 3.86 0.89
CA GLU A 243 14.48 5.17 1.13
C GLU A 243 14.73 5.96 -0.18
N GLU A 244 14.71 5.28 -1.34
CA GLU A 244 14.70 5.93 -2.66
C GLU A 244 13.30 6.40 -3.10
N THR A 245 12.22 5.89 -2.50
CA THR A 245 10.83 6.25 -2.85
C THR A 245 10.26 7.35 -1.96
N ILE A 246 10.83 7.57 -0.76
CA ILE A 246 10.36 8.56 0.23
C ILE A 246 11.16 9.89 0.14
N LYS A 247 11.94 10.11 -0.93
CA LYS A 247 12.62 11.39 -1.22
C LYS A 247 11.99 12.10 -2.39
#